data_AF-A0A6P0V591-F1
#
_entry.id   AF-A0A6P0V591-F1
#
_cell.length_a   1.000
_cell.length_b   1.000
_cell.length_c   1.000
_cell.angle_alpha   90.00
_cell.angle_beta   90.00
_cell.angle_gamma   90.00
#
_symmetry.space_group_name_H-M   'P 1'
#
loop_
_entity.id
_entity.type
_entity.pdbx_description
1 polymer ?
#
loop_
_entity_poly.entity_id
_entity_poly.type
_entity_poly.pdbx_seq_one_letter_code
_entity_poly.pdbx_strand_id
1 'polypeptide(L)'
;MRFDWDDSKSQGLKTQRGYFLEEVTDLFASHYVERMKRDDPQQFIAIGYLRNTLISVIYEERYDEEREYIWLVTYWKSTRRERDIYEQYLH
;
A
#
# COMPACT_ATOMS: atom_id res chain seq x y z
N MET A 1 -4.67 -12.67 -0.77
CA MET A 1 -3.72 -12.04 -1.72
C MET A 1 -2.34 -12.49 -1.33
N ARG A 2 -1.42 -12.73 -2.29
CA ARG A 2 -0.01 -12.99 -1.99
C ARG A 2 0.72 -11.65 -1.99
N PHE A 3 1.61 -11.45 -1.03
CA PHE A 3 2.36 -10.21 -0.86
C PHE A 3 3.85 -10.51 -0.77
N ASP A 4 4.66 -9.63 -1.33
CA ASP A 4 6.11 -9.68 -1.22
C ASP A 4 6.70 -8.26 -1.24
N TRP A 5 7.95 -8.12 -0.81
CA TRP A 5 8.65 -6.86 -0.68
C TRP A 5 10.17 -7.04 -0.56
N ASP A 6 10.90 -5.92 -0.67
CA ASP A 6 12.31 -5.90 -0.29
C ASP A 6 12.45 -5.81 1.24
N ASP A 7 13.05 -6.83 1.87
CA ASP A 7 13.20 -6.89 3.34
C ASP A 7 14.05 -5.75 3.90
N SER A 8 15.14 -5.39 3.23
CA SER A 8 16.02 -4.30 3.69
C SER A 8 15.27 -2.96 3.70
N LYS A 9 14.42 -2.74 2.69
CA LYS A 9 13.54 -1.59 2.60
C LYS A 9 12.45 -1.62 3.67
N SER A 10 11.85 -2.79 3.93
CA SER A 10 10.87 -2.97 5.01
C SER A 10 11.45 -2.58 6.38
N GLN A 11 12.68 -3.01 6.68
CA GLN A 11 13.40 -2.62 7.90
C GLN A 11 13.65 -1.11 7.97
N GLY A 12 14.08 -0.49 6.86
CA GLY A 12 14.27 0.95 6.78
C GLY A 12 12.96 1.73 7.01
N LEU A 13 11.86 1.28 6.41
CA LEU A 13 10.55 1.89 6.57
C LEU A 13 10.00 1.73 7.99
N LYS A 14 10.23 0.59 8.65
CA LYS A 14 9.87 0.41 10.06
C LYS A 14 10.52 1.49 10.93
N THR A 15 11.82 1.69 10.75
CA THR A 15 12.59 2.68 11.50
C THR A 15 12.14 4.11 11.21
N GLN A 16 11.81 4.43 9.96
CA GLN A 16 11.43 5.79 9.54
C GLN A 16 9.95 6.15 9.76
N ARG A 17 9.05 5.16 9.67
CA ARG A 17 7.59 5.37 9.51
C ARG A 17 6.74 4.51 10.45
N GLY A 18 7.33 3.56 11.16
CA GLY A 18 6.72 2.88 12.30
C GLY A 18 6.16 1.48 12.04
N TYR A 19 6.04 1.06 10.79
CA TYR A 19 5.54 -0.27 10.38
C TYR A 19 6.45 -0.98 9.37
N PHE A 20 6.51 -2.30 9.46
CA PHE A 20 7.03 -3.16 8.41
C PHE A 20 6.04 -3.21 7.25
N LEU A 21 6.52 -3.56 6.06
CA LEU A 21 5.64 -3.78 4.91
C LEU A 21 4.69 -4.96 5.14
N GLU A 22 5.11 -5.98 5.89
CA GLU A 22 4.23 -7.06 6.35
C GLU A 22 3.01 -6.53 7.12
N GLU A 23 3.22 -5.66 8.12
CA GLU A 23 2.13 -5.04 8.89
C GLU A 23 1.23 -4.16 8.02
N VAL A 24 1.75 -3.59 6.94
CA VAL A 24 0.99 -2.75 6.01
C VAL A 24 0.04 -3.58 5.14
N THR A 25 0.29 -4.88 4.98
CA THR A 25 -0.61 -5.77 4.21
C THR A 25 -2.01 -5.86 4.81
N ASP A 26 -2.16 -5.62 6.12
CA ASP A 26 -3.44 -5.57 6.82
C ASP A 26 -4.41 -4.53 6.24
N LEU A 27 -3.90 -3.47 5.58
CA LEU A 27 -4.73 -2.48 4.91
C LEU A 27 -5.65 -3.13 3.87
N PHE A 28 -5.13 -4.10 3.10
CA PHE A 28 -5.85 -4.78 2.03
C PHE A 28 -6.91 -5.77 2.55
N ALA A 29 -6.92 -6.05 3.86
CA ALA A 29 -7.98 -6.85 4.49
C ALA A 29 -9.22 -6.01 4.85
N SER A 30 -9.18 -4.69 4.62
CA SER A 30 -10.25 -3.75 4.94
C SER A 30 -10.61 -2.88 3.73
N HIS A 31 -11.57 -1.97 3.88
CA HIS A 31 -11.94 -1.05 2.79
C HIS A 31 -10.78 -0.09 2.47
N TYR A 32 -10.36 -0.10 1.20
CA TYR A 32 -9.38 0.83 0.65
C TYR A 32 -9.85 1.41 -0.67
N VAL A 33 -9.35 2.60 -0.99
CA VAL A 33 -9.51 3.24 -2.29
C VAL A 33 -8.25 3.03 -3.10
N GLU A 34 -8.41 2.48 -4.30
CA GLU A 34 -7.32 2.22 -5.23
C GLU A 34 -7.29 3.26 -6.34
N ARG A 35 -6.08 3.65 -6.75
CA ARG A 35 -5.84 4.50 -7.92
C ARG A 35 -4.62 4.03 -8.68
N MET A 36 -4.67 4.17 -10.01
CA MET A 36 -3.47 4.07 -10.83
C MET A 36 -2.53 5.25 -10.51
N LYS A 37 -1.27 4.95 -10.21
CA LYS A 37 -0.22 5.93 -9.88
C LYS A 37 0.72 6.16 -11.06
N ARG A 38 1.09 5.09 -11.75
CA ARG A 38 1.99 5.07 -12.92
C ARG A 38 1.63 3.87 -13.80
N ASP A 39 1.88 3.97 -15.09
CA ASP A 39 1.59 2.95 -16.10
C ASP A 39 2.81 2.12 -16.52
N ASP A 40 4.03 2.69 -16.50
CA ASP A 40 5.26 1.96 -16.84
C ASP A 40 6.43 2.25 -15.86
N PRO A 41 6.75 1.34 -14.90
CA PRO A 41 6.00 0.12 -14.58
C PRO A 41 4.64 0.46 -13.97
N GLN A 42 3.67 -0.45 -14.14
CA GLN A 42 2.33 -0.27 -13.59
C GLN A 42 2.39 -0.25 -12.06
N GLN A 43 2.00 0.88 -11.48
CA GLN A 43 1.96 1.10 -10.05
C GLN A 43 0.61 1.62 -9.64
N PHE A 44 0.13 1.14 -8.51
CA PHE A 44 -1.11 1.58 -7.88
C PHE A 44 -0.82 2.23 -6.53
N ILE A 45 -1.75 3.05 -6.07
CA ILE A 45 -1.79 3.55 -4.71
C ILE A 45 -3.09 3.07 -4.05
N ALA A 46 -2.95 2.32 -2.96
CA ALA A 46 -4.06 1.97 -2.07
C ALA A 46 -4.07 2.95 -0.89
N ILE A 47 -5.23 3.54 -0.61
CA ILE A 47 -5.45 4.46 0.52
C ILE A 47 -6.46 3.80 1.44
N GLY A 48 -6.09 3.54 2.68
CA GLY A 48 -6.92 2.78 3.60
C GLY A 48 -6.44 2.87 5.04
N TYR A 49 -7.27 2.38 5.96
CA TYR A 49 -6.93 2.40 7.38
C TYR A 49 -6.07 1.19 7.74
N LEU A 50 -4.88 1.47 8.27
CA LEU A 50 -4.12 0.52 9.08
C LEU A 50 -4.42 0.82 10.55
N ARG A 51 -5.26 -0.01 11.17
CA ARG A 51 -5.81 0.22 12.51
C ARG A 51 -6.53 1.58 12.56
N ASN A 52 -6.00 2.57 13.28
CA ASN A 52 -6.56 3.92 13.41
C ASN A 52 -5.85 4.96 12.55
N THR A 53 -4.89 4.55 11.71
CA THR A 53 -4.11 5.48 10.87
C THR A 53 -4.48 5.28 9.41
N LEU A 54 -4.94 6.35 8.76
CA LEU A 54 -5.09 6.34 7.30
C LEU A 54 -3.69 6.42 6.68
N ILE A 55 -3.34 5.41 5.89
CA ILE A 55 -2.08 5.32 5.18
C ILE A 55 -2.31 5.16 3.69
N SER A 56 -1.30 5.53 2.92
CA SER A 56 -1.24 5.36 1.48
C SER A 56 -0.08 4.41 1.15
N VAL A 57 -0.31 3.41 0.31
CA VAL A 57 0.64 2.34 -0.03
C VAL A 57 0.81 2.29 -1.53
N ILE A 58 2.04 2.38 -2.02
CA ILE A 58 2.35 2.07 -3.42
C ILE A 58 2.65 0.58 -3.54
N TYR A 59 2.02 -0.07 -4.52
CA TYR A 59 2.30 -1.45 -4.86
C TYR A 59 2.26 -1.68 -6.38
N GLU A 60 2.77 -2.83 -6.79
CA GLU A 60 2.77 -3.34 -8.16
C GLU A 60 2.11 -4.71 -8.18
N GLU A 61 1.35 -5.01 -9.23
CA GLU A 61 0.88 -6.36 -9.53
C GLU A 61 1.96 -7.07 -10.35
N ARG A 62 2.49 -8.16 -9.83
CA ARG A 62 3.58 -8.93 -10.44
C ARG A 62 3.18 -10.40 -10.56
N TYR A 63 3.92 -11.15 -11.38
CA TYR A 63 3.65 -12.57 -11.65
C TYR A 63 4.91 -13.40 -11.41
N ASP A 64 4.75 -14.55 -10.75
CA ASP A 64 5.77 -15.60 -10.63
C ASP A 64 5.19 -16.95 -11.10
N GLU A 65 5.93 -18.04 -10.87
CA GLU A 65 5.49 -19.41 -11.23
C GLU A 65 4.18 -19.83 -10.52
N GLU A 66 3.88 -19.23 -9.37
CA GLU A 66 2.67 -19.48 -8.58
C GLU A 66 1.50 -18.54 -8.91
N ARG A 67 1.67 -17.65 -9.92
CA ARG A 67 0.73 -16.62 -10.45
C ARG A 67 0.96 -15.22 -9.85
N GLU A 68 -0.11 -14.44 -9.73
CA GLU A 68 -0.08 -13.03 -9.36
C GLU A 68 0.24 -12.85 -7.87
N TYR A 69 1.06 -11.85 -7.56
CA TYR A 69 1.32 -11.35 -6.22
C TYR A 69 1.46 -9.83 -6.22
N ILE A 70 1.18 -9.22 -5.07
CA ILE A 70 1.32 -7.80 -4.84
C ILE A 70 2.73 -7.53 -4.29
N TRP A 71 3.51 -6.75 -5.04
CA TRP A 71 4.81 -6.27 -4.58
C TRP A 71 4.67 -4.89 -3.92
N LEU A 72 4.86 -4.83 -2.60
CA LEU A 72 4.77 -3.57 -1.87
C LEU A 72 6.04 -2.73 -2.10
N VAL A 73 5.85 -1.53 -2.63
CA VAL A 73 6.95 -0.61 -2.91
C VAL A 73 7.25 0.26 -1.70
N THR A 74 6.25 0.95 -1.14
CA THR A 74 6.43 1.87 0.01
C THR A 74 5.09 2.30 0.59
N TYR A 75 5.08 2.96 1.76
CA TYR A 75 3.88 3.55 2.34
C TYR A 75 4.16 4.85 3.09
N TRP A 76 3.16 5.69 3.29
CA TRP A 76 3.23 6.86 4.18
C TRP A 76 1.88 7.12 4.85
N LYS A 77 1.87 7.94 5.91
CA LYS A 77 0.61 8.47 6.47
C LYS A 77 -0.06 9.33 5.42
N SER A 78 -1.33 9.07 5.12
CA SER A 78 -2.01 9.74 4.02
C SER A 78 -1.97 11.26 4.19
N THR A 79 -1.66 11.95 3.09
CA THR A 79 -1.72 13.40 3.02
C THR A 79 -3.17 13.88 3.12
N ARG A 80 -3.38 15.19 3.35
CA ARG A 80 -4.75 15.76 3.35
C ARG A 80 -5.50 15.44 2.06
N ARG A 81 -4.83 15.58 0.90
CA ARG A 81 -5.43 15.27 -0.41
C ARG A 81 -5.81 13.79 -0.54
N GLU A 82 -4.98 12.88 -0.05
CA GLU A 82 -5.28 11.44 -0.10
C GLU A 82 -6.43 11.06 0.84
N ARG A 83 -6.52 11.73 1.99
CA ARG A 83 -7.69 11.62 2.88
C ARG A 83 -8.97 12.12 2.19
N ASP A 84 -8.92 13.29 1.56
CA ASP A 84 -10.07 13.84 0.83
C ASP A 84 -10.51 12.86 -0.28
N ILE A 85 -9.56 12.22 -0.98
CA ILE A 85 -9.84 11.16 -1.97
C ILE A 85 -10.51 9.96 -1.30
N TYR A 86 -10.00 9.49 -0.17
CA TYR A 86 -10.59 8.35 0.54
C TYR A 86 -12.05 8.63 0.96
N GLU A 87 -12.29 9.81 1.53
CA GLU A 87 -13.61 10.22 2.02
C GLU A 87 -14.62 10.42 0.89
N GLN A 88 -14.19 10.89 -0.28
CA GLN A 88 -15.06 11.02 -1.46
C GLN A 88 -15.59 9.69 -2.01
N TYR A 89 -14.92 8.57 -1.72
CA TYR A 89 -15.31 7.24 -2.21
C TYR A 89 -16.15 6.45 -1.19
N LEU A 90 -16.30 6.98 0.03
CA LEU A 90 -17.15 6.42 1.08
C LEU A 90 -18.61 6.93 1.01
N HIS A 91 -18.91 7.86 0.11
CA HIS A 91 -20.21 8.52 -0.06
C HIS A 91 -20.78 8.30 -1.46
#